data_AF-A0A1Q7IDV0-F1
#
_entry.id   AF-A0A1Q7IDV0-F1
#
_cell.length_a   1.000
_cell.length_b   1.000
_cell.length_c   1.000
_cell.angle_alpha   90.00
_cell.angle_beta   90.00
_cell.angle_gamma   90.00
#
_symmetry.space_group_name_H-M   'P 1'
#
loop_
_entity.id
_entity.type
_entity.pdbx_description
1 polymer ?
#
loop_
_entity_poly.entity_id
_entity_poly.type
_entity_poly.pdbx_seq_one_letter_code
_entity_poly.pdbx_strand_id
1 'polypeptide(L)' 'MIGRPEKQRVVLRGMGLTKMQKTIQLPDTPQIRGMLNKVQHLVRVEE' A
#
# COMPACT_ATOMS: atom_id res chain seq x y z
N MET A 1 1.65 -0.07 -13.39
CA MET A 1 0.54 -0.82 -12.78
C MET A 1 -0.68 -0.68 -13.70
N ILE A 2 -0.73 -1.51 -14.74
CA ILE A 2 -1.79 -1.48 -15.77
C ILE A 2 -2.96 -2.32 -15.26
N GLY A 3 -4.20 -1.82 -15.39
CA GLY A 3 -5.43 -2.57 -15.04
C GLY A 3 -5.92 -2.52 -13.58
N ARG A 4 -5.29 -1.76 -12.68
CA ARG A 4 -5.78 -1.61 -11.29
C ARG A 4 -6.59 -0.32 -11.09
N PRO A 5 -7.66 -0.34 -10.27
CA PRO A 5 -8.47 0.83 -9.95
C PRO A 5 -7.63 2.01 -9.47
N GLU A 6 -7.99 3.22 -9.91
CA GLU A 6 -7.27 4.45 -9.57
C GLU A 6 -7.15 4.66 -8.05
N LYS A 7 -8.19 4.35 -7.30
CA LYS A 7 -8.22 4.45 -5.83
C LYS A 7 -7.08 3.66 -5.17
N GLN A 8 -6.80 2.45 -5.65
CA GLN A 8 -5.70 1.63 -5.12
C GLN A 8 -4.35 2.24 -5.48
N ARG A 9 -4.22 2.81 -6.69
CA ARG A 9 -2.99 3.47 -7.13
C ARG A 9 -2.68 4.71 -6.28
N VAL A 10 -3.69 5.48 -5.88
CA VAL A 10 -3.52 6.64 -4.99
C VAL A 10 -3.06 6.18 -3.60
N VAL A 11 -3.68 5.14 -3.04
CA VAL A 11 -3.26 4.59 -1.73
C VAL A 11 -1.80 4.11 -1.78
N LEU A 12 -1.43 3.31 -2.78
CA LEU A 12 -0.06 2.84 -2.94
C LEU A 12 0.94 3.98 -3.13
N ARG A 13 0.58 5.03 -3.90
CA ARG A 13 1.41 6.24 -4.04
C ARG A 13 1.55 6.99 -2.72
N GLY A 14 0.46 7.16 -1.96
CA GLY A 14 0.45 7.82 -0.66
C GLY A 14 1.30 7.09 0.39
N MET A 15 1.35 5.76 0.33
CA MET A 15 2.26 4.95 1.14
C MET A 15 3.70 4.98 0.60
N GLY A 16 3.96 5.42 -0.63
CA GLY A 16 5.29 5.42 -1.25
C GLY A 16 5.66 4.11 -1.97
N LEU A 17 4.71 3.19 -2.16
CA LEU A 17 4.85 1.91 -2.88
C LEU A 17 4.65 2.10 -4.39
N THR A 18 5.59 2.80 -5.04
CA THR A 18 5.49 3.17 -6.47
C THR A 18 6.13 2.17 -7.44
N LYS A 19 6.97 1.26 -6.93
CA LYS A 19 7.68 0.23 -7.70
C LYS A 19 7.36 -1.16 -7.14
N MET A 20 7.46 -2.19 -8.00
CA MET A 20 7.36 -3.58 -7.58
C MET A 20 8.48 -3.92 -6.59
N GLN A 21 8.18 -4.80 -5.62
CA GLN A 21 9.13 -5.27 -4.59
C GLN A 21 9.80 -4.16 -3.75
N LYS A 22 9.20 -2.96 -3.70
CA LYS A 22 9.66 -1.90 -2.81
C LYS A 22 9.18 -2.19 -1.39
N THR A 23 10.12 -2.28 -0.45
CA THR A 23 9.83 -2.37 0.98
C THR A 23 9.99 -0.99 1.61
N ILE A 24 9.10 -0.66 2.54
CA ILE A 24 9.13 0.57 3.34
C ILE A 24 8.76 0.22 4.78
N GLN A 25 9.30 0.95 5.74
CA GLN A 25 8.86 0.89 7.13
C GLN A 25 7.91 2.04 7.40
N LEU A 26 6.79 1.74 8.02
CA LEU A 26 5.74 2.69 8.34
C LEU A 26 5.31 2.47 9.80
N PRO A 27 4.99 3.52 10.55
CA PRO A 27 4.51 3.38 11.92
C PRO A 27 3.13 2.69 11.96
N ASP A 28 2.91 1.80 12.94
CA ASP A 28 1.61 1.16 13.12
C ASP A 28 0.60 2.17 13.67
N THR A 29 -0.15 2.77 12.75
CA THR A 29 -1.19 3.75 13.03
C THR A 29 -2.51 3.26 12.44
N PRO A 30 -3.67 3.58 13.05
CA PRO A 30 -4.97 3.14 12.56
C PRO A 30 -5.24 3.63 11.12
N GLN A 31 -4.71 4.79 10.75
CA GLN A 31 -4.79 5.33 9.39
C GLN A 31 -4.06 4.42 8.39
N ILE A 32 -2.83 4.00 8.69
CA ILE A 32 -2.03 3.13 7.82
C ILE A 32 -2.65 1.73 7.75
N ARG A 33 -3.15 1.21 8.88
CA ARG A 33 -3.88 -0.06 8.89
C ARG A 33 -5.13 -0.02 8.01
N GLY A 34 -5.87 1.10 8.03
CA GLY A 34 -7.00 1.34 7.13
C GLY A 34 -6.60 1.43 5.65
N MET A 35 -5.42 1.99 5.34
CA MET A 35 -4.88 1.99 3.98
C MET A 35 -4.47 0.59 3.53
N LEU A 36 -3.75 -0.16 4.38
CA LEU A 36 -3.35 -1.55 4.15
C LEU A 36 -4.56 -2.43 3.83
N ASN A 37 -5.64 -2.34 4.60
CA ASN A 37 -6.86 -3.12 4.36
C ASN A 37 -7.45 -2.92 2.95
N LYS A 38 -7.33 -1.71 2.38
CA LYS A 38 -7.82 -1.42 1.01
C LYS A 38 -6.95 -2.05 -0.08
N VAL A 39 -5.68 -2.33 0.21
CA VAL A 39 -4.69 -2.86 -0.74
C VAL A 39 -4.08 -4.18 -0.28
N GLN A 40 -4.72 -4.89 0.66
CA GLN A 40 -4.18 -6.09 1.33
C GLN A 40 -3.77 -7.21 0.36
N HIS A 41 -4.39 -7.28 -0.82
CA HIS A 41 -4.10 -8.25 -1.87
C HIS A 41 -2.94 -7.84 -2.79
N LEU A 42 -2.35 -6.65 -2.57
CA LEU A 42 -1.28 -6.07 -3.39
C LEU A 42 0.04 -5.96 -2.63
N VAL A 43 0.01 -6.11 -1.31
CA VAL A 43 1.13 -5.86 -0.42
C VAL A 43 1.31 -7.06 0.50
N ARG A 44 2.54 -7.29 0.92
CA ARG A 44 2.89 -8.21 1.98
C ARG A 44 3.34 -7.38 3.18
N VAL A 45 2.79 -7.68 4.35
CA VAL A 45 3.17 -7.05 5.62
C VAL A 45 4.06 -8.05 6.34
N GLU A 46 5.16 -7.54 6.89
CA GLU A 46 6.09 -8.28 7.76
C GLU A 46 6.22 -7.45 9.05
N GLU A 47 6.28 -8.13 10.21
CA GLU A 47 6.43 -7.53 11.53
C GLU A 47 7.91 -7.41 11.93
#